data_AF-A0A4Y9RZE8-F1
#
_entry.id   AF-A0A4Y9RZE8-F1
#
_cell.length_a   1.000
_cell.length_b   1.000
_cell.length_c   1.000
_cell.angle_alpha   90.00
_cell.angle_beta   90.00
_cell.angle_gamma   90.00
#
_symmetry.space_group_name_H-M   'P 1'
#
loop_
_entity.id
_entity.type
_entity.pdbx_description
1 polymer ?
#
loop_
_entity_poly.entity_id
_entity_poly.type
_entity_poly.pdbx_seq_one_letter_code
_entity_poly.pdbx_strand_id
1 'polypeptide(L)'
;MDLVERYLKTLAAQLPKDSRDDIVAELRDEIMGRIDALEARLGRAPTDDEVEALLREVGHPLTVAARYRSGPQALMGPELYPWWMFGVKVGLTVMACVTLIGLAVRVLVGDVYVGQAIGQGIASLFSGAVTIVGLLTVAGFILERQEKKPDFIARWRVKDLGMFELGGDFDAEQWGQKLARGDWSSSKAKPESKPGPEVRKSAEMSPVARAVASAIGWAVVLLWWTGLLQVAPIRPEDLAGVVDGLDYGRILGEMVRAAYWPVALFAACRVGFDLMRAASGGNVRLTALGDLVFGIAAAWGLLWVWFWSALSPLIWVGTVTDFVERVRVLIGRSGDDVGGVATILMVVVVWAFAAEVVRMVRAAARLVVGR
;
A
#
# COMPACT_ATOMS: atom_id res chain seq x y z
N MET A 1 -36.03 2.41 -41.07
CA MET A 1 -34.86 3.29 -41.35
C MET A 1 -34.39 4.04 -40.09
N ASP A 2 -35.28 4.62 -39.27
CA ASP A 2 -34.88 5.33 -38.03
C ASP A 2 -34.13 4.46 -37.00
N LEU A 3 -34.48 3.17 -36.88
CA LEU A 3 -33.83 2.25 -35.94
C LEU A 3 -32.34 2.01 -36.25
N VAL A 4 -31.98 1.86 -37.53
CA VAL A 4 -30.58 1.66 -37.96
C VAL A 4 -29.78 2.92 -37.68
N GLU A 5 -30.31 4.10 -38.01
CA GLU A 5 -29.63 5.37 -37.75
C GLU A 5 -29.42 5.60 -36.25
N ARG A 6 -30.44 5.27 -35.43
CA ARG A 6 -30.35 5.32 -33.97
C ARG A 6 -29.31 4.34 -33.41
N TYR A 7 -29.25 3.13 -33.97
CA TYR A 7 -28.27 2.12 -33.60
C TYR A 7 -26.84 2.58 -33.92
N LEU A 8 -26.60 3.02 -35.16
CA LEU A 8 -25.30 3.52 -35.62
C LEU A 8 -24.87 4.77 -34.86
N LYS A 9 -25.78 5.70 -34.57
CA LYS A 9 -25.49 6.89 -33.76
C LYS A 9 -25.06 6.51 -32.34
N THR A 10 -25.71 5.51 -31.73
CA THR A 10 -25.35 5.02 -30.39
C THR A 10 -23.98 4.34 -30.41
N LEU A 11 -23.69 3.59 -31.47
CA LEU A 11 -22.41 2.91 -31.68
C LEU A 11 -21.27 3.92 -31.91
N ALA A 12 -21.49 4.92 -32.78
CA ALA A 12 -20.55 6.00 -33.07
C ALA A 12 -20.12 6.75 -31.80
N ALA A 13 -21.03 6.97 -30.85
CA ALA A 13 -20.74 7.64 -29.58
C ALA A 13 -19.70 6.89 -28.71
N GLN A 14 -19.51 5.59 -28.95
CA GLN A 14 -18.68 4.70 -28.13
C GLN A 14 -17.34 4.34 -28.80
N LEU A 15 -17.16 4.70 -30.08
CA LEU A 15 -15.97 4.41 -30.87
C LEU A 15 -14.84 5.45 -30.69
N PRO A 16 -13.56 5.02 -30.86
CA PRO A 16 -12.41 5.92 -30.95
C PRO A 16 -12.65 6.99 -32.03
N LYS A 17 -12.31 8.24 -31.74
CA LYS A 17 -12.59 9.36 -32.66
C LYS A 17 -11.91 9.19 -34.02
N ASP A 18 -10.70 8.65 -34.03
CA ASP A 18 -9.83 8.62 -35.20
C ASP A 18 -10.27 7.61 -36.27
N SER A 19 -11.04 6.59 -35.89
CA SER A 19 -11.52 5.53 -36.78
C SER A 19 -13.05 5.42 -36.78
N ARG A 20 -13.75 6.37 -36.15
CA ARG A 20 -15.19 6.32 -35.92
C ARG A 20 -15.97 6.26 -37.23
N ASP A 21 -15.69 7.19 -38.12
CA ASP A 21 -16.50 7.38 -39.33
C ASP A 21 -16.32 6.21 -40.28
N ASP A 22 -15.09 5.71 -40.40
CA ASP A 22 -14.76 4.51 -41.20
C ASP A 22 -15.49 3.26 -40.67
N ILE A 23 -15.42 3.00 -39.35
CA ILE A 23 -16.10 1.85 -38.73
C ILE A 23 -17.62 1.97 -38.86
N VAL A 24 -18.18 3.17 -38.70
CA VAL A 24 -19.63 3.41 -38.84
C VAL A 24 -20.08 3.19 -40.28
N ALA A 25 -19.29 3.62 -41.26
CA ALA A 25 -19.59 3.38 -42.67
C ALA A 25 -19.57 1.88 -42.99
N GLU A 26 -18.54 1.15 -42.54
CA GLU A 26 -18.43 -0.30 -42.74
C GLU A 26 -19.62 -1.05 -42.11
N LEU A 27 -19.95 -0.75 -40.84
CA LEU A 27 -21.11 -1.35 -40.16
C LEU A 27 -22.44 -0.97 -40.79
N ARG A 28 -22.56 0.25 -41.33
CA ARG A 28 -23.77 0.67 -42.05
C ARG A 28 -23.96 -0.19 -43.29
N ASP A 29 -22.91 -0.35 -44.09
CA ASP A 29 -22.95 -1.14 -45.32
C ASP A 29 -23.26 -2.62 -45.03
N GLU A 30 -22.66 -3.19 -43.97
CA GLU A 30 -22.96 -4.55 -43.53
C GLU A 30 -24.43 -4.70 -43.11
N ILE A 31 -24.95 -3.79 -42.28
CA ILE A 31 -26.34 -3.85 -41.79
C ILE A 31 -27.33 -3.66 -42.94
N MET A 32 -27.10 -2.70 -43.83
CA MET A 32 -27.95 -2.46 -44.99
C MET A 32 -27.95 -3.67 -45.92
N GLY A 33 -26.79 -4.28 -46.18
CA GLY A 33 -26.72 -5.52 -46.98
C GLY A 33 -27.50 -6.69 -46.36
N ARG A 34 -27.52 -6.82 -45.03
CA ARG A 34 -28.35 -7.83 -44.34
C ARG A 34 -29.86 -7.50 -44.45
N ILE A 35 -30.23 -6.22 -44.40
CA ILE A 35 -31.62 -5.77 -44.59
C ILE A 35 -32.08 -6.06 -46.03
N ASP A 36 -31.25 -5.77 -47.04
CA ASP A 36 -31.56 -6.04 -48.44
C ASP A 36 -31.76 -7.55 -48.69
N ALA A 37 -30.92 -8.40 -48.07
CA ALA A 37 -31.06 -9.85 -48.14
C ALA A 37 -32.36 -10.34 -47.45
N LEU A 38 -32.74 -9.72 -46.34
CA LEU A 38 -33.99 -9.99 -45.65
C LEU A 38 -35.20 -9.59 -46.50
N GLU A 39 -35.13 -8.43 -47.15
CA GLU A 39 -36.16 -7.89 -48.04
C GLU A 39 -36.36 -8.80 -49.26
N ALA A 40 -35.27 -9.26 -49.89
CA ALA A 40 -35.30 -10.22 -50.99
C ALA A 40 -35.93 -11.56 -50.58
N ARG A 41 -35.68 -12.03 -49.36
CA ARG A 41 -36.28 -13.25 -48.81
C ARG A 41 -37.77 -13.12 -48.52
N LEU A 42 -38.20 -11.96 -48.04
CA LEU A 42 -39.60 -11.68 -47.69
C LEU A 42 -40.45 -11.27 -48.90
N GLY A 43 -39.82 -10.75 -49.95
CA GLY A 43 -40.51 -10.17 -51.11
C GLY A 43 -41.24 -8.85 -50.80
N ARG A 44 -40.95 -8.24 -49.66
CA ARG A 44 -41.50 -6.96 -49.17
C ARG A 44 -40.51 -6.29 -48.21
N ALA A 45 -40.69 -4.98 -48.01
CA ALA A 45 -39.95 -4.25 -46.98
C ALA A 45 -40.12 -4.91 -45.59
N PRO A 46 -39.02 -5.11 -44.83
CA PRO A 46 -39.08 -5.66 -43.50
C PRO A 46 -39.78 -4.69 -42.53
N THR A 47 -40.50 -5.23 -41.55
CA THR A 47 -41.12 -4.44 -40.49
C THR A 47 -40.08 -3.96 -39.48
N ASP A 48 -40.44 -2.96 -38.66
CA ASP A 48 -39.53 -2.47 -37.61
C ASP A 48 -39.14 -3.57 -36.62
N ASP A 49 -40.03 -4.52 -36.30
CA ASP A 49 -39.72 -5.67 -35.43
C ASP A 49 -38.70 -6.63 -36.07
N GLU A 50 -38.80 -6.84 -37.40
CA GLU A 50 -37.86 -7.68 -38.15
C GLU A 50 -36.48 -7.02 -38.25
N VAL A 51 -36.44 -5.69 -38.45
CA VAL A 51 -35.20 -4.90 -38.41
C VAL A 51 -34.60 -4.89 -37.00
N GLU A 52 -35.42 -4.77 -35.96
CA GLU A 52 -34.95 -4.84 -34.58
C GLU A 52 -34.36 -6.22 -34.25
N ALA A 53 -35.01 -7.31 -34.68
CA ALA A 53 -34.47 -8.66 -34.52
C ALA A 53 -33.10 -8.81 -35.18
N LEU A 54 -32.94 -8.30 -36.41
CA LEU A 54 -31.67 -8.28 -37.13
C LEU A 54 -30.60 -7.46 -36.38
N LEU A 55 -30.94 -6.28 -35.87
CA LEU A 55 -30.00 -5.46 -35.08
C LEU A 55 -29.61 -6.15 -33.76
N ARG A 56 -30.50 -6.93 -33.15
CA ARG A 56 -30.18 -7.75 -31.97
C ARG A 56 -29.21 -8.88 -32.31
N GLU A 57 -29.29 -9.46 -33.50
CA GLU A 57 -28.32 -10.45 -33.98
C GLU A 57 -26.93 -9.84 -34.22
N VAL A 58 -26.87 -8.59 -34.69
CA VAL A 58 -25.60 -7.83 -34.80
C VAL A 58 -24.99 -7.61 -33.41
N GLY A 59 -25.84 -7.35 -32.41
CA GLY A 59 -25.47 -7.30 -31.00
C GLY A 59 -25.68 -5.92 -30.36
N HIS A 60 -25.51 -5.83 -29.04
CA HIS A 60 -25.68 -4.57 -28.32
C HIS A 60 -24.63 -3.53 -28.77
N PRO A 61 -24.98 -2.26 -29.04
CA PRO A 61 -24.03 -1.28 -29.58
C PRO A 61 -22.79 -1.08 -28.70
N LEU A 62 -22.93 -1.18 -27.37
CA LEU A 62 -21.79 -1.16 -26.43
C LEU A 62 -20.83 -2.35 -26.61
N THR A 63 -21.34 -3.55 -26.85
CA THR A 63 -20.50 -4.76 -26.99
C THR A 63 -19.84 -4.82 -28.36
N VAL A 64 -20.52 -4.34 -29.41
CA VAL A 64 -19.92 -4.21 -30.75
C VAL A 64 -18.84 -3.15 -30.75
N ALA A 65 -19.10 -1.95 -30.22
CA ALA A 65 -18.11 -0.88 -30.15
C ALA A 65 -16.87 -1.25 -29.31
N ALA A 66 -17.05 -2.08 -28.27
CA ALA A 66 -15.94 -2.55 -27.45
C ALA A 66 -14.88 -3.30 -28.29
N ARG A 67 -15.27 -4.04 -29.34
CA ARG A 67 -14.33 -4.81 -30.19
C ARG A 67 -13.32 -3.93 -30.94
N TYR A 68 -13.67 -2.66 -31.19
CA TYR A 68 -12.84 -1.71 -31.92
C TYR A 68 -12.01 -0.81 -31.00
N ARG A 69 -12.15 -0.93 -29.67
CA ARG A 69 -11.40 -0.10 -28.74
C ARG A 69 -9.96 -0.61 -28.62
N SER A 70 -9.00 0.27 -28.92
CA SER A 70 -7.58 0.06 -28.66
C SER A 70 -7.28 0.21 -27.16
N GLY A 71 -6.92 -0.89 -26.49
CA GLY A 71 -6.45 -0.90 -25.10
C GLY A 71 -7.22 -1.86 -24.16
N PRO A 72 -6.83 -1.92 -22.88
CA PRO A 72 -7.44 -2.81 -21.89
C PRO A 72 -8.91 -2.43 -21.63
N GLN A 73 -9.82 -3.38 -21.83
CA GLN A 73 -11.26 -3.19 -21.55
C GLN A 73 -11.63 -3.58 -20.11
N ALA A 74 -10.81 -4.43 -19.48
CA ALA A 74 -10.98 -4.84 -18.10
C ALA A 74 -10.33 -3.83 -17.13
N LEU A 75 -10.87 -3.72 -15.92
CA LEU A 75 -10.28 -2.91 -14.84
C LEU A 75 -8.87 -3.42 -14.47
N MET A 76 -8.69 -4.73 -14.52
CA MET A 76 -7.40 -5.42 -14.43
C MET A 76 -7.40 -6.58 -15.41
N GLY A 77 -6.37 -6.65 -16.24
CA GLY A 77 -6.17 -7.74 -17.18
C GLY A 77 -5.76 -9.03 -16.46
N PRO A 78 -5.85 -10.18 -17.17
CA PRO A 78 -5.49 -11.49 -16.61
C PRO A 78 -4.04 -11.58 -16.13
N GLU A 79 -3.14 -10.74 -16.66
CA GLU A 79 -1.74 -10.70 -16.24
C GLU A 79 -1.54 -9.98 -14.89
N LEU A 80 -2.28 -8.91 -14.61
CA LEU A 80 -2.15 -8.15 -13.35
C LEU A 80 -3.04 -8.69 -12.23
N TYR A 81 -4.10 -9.41 -12.56
CA TYR A 81 -5.06 -9.91 -11.58
C TYR A 81 -4.44 -10.77 -10.46
N PRO A 82 -3.54 -11.75 -10.73
CA PRO A 82 -2.91 -12.54 -9.67
C PRO A 82 -2.06 -11.69 -8.72
N TRP A 83 -1.38 -10.66 -9.25
CA TRP A 83 -0.57 -9.74 -8.45
C TRP A 83 -1.41 -8.85 -7.56
N TRP A 84 -2.51 -8.32 -8.08
CA TRP A 84 -3.46 -7.56 -7.28
C TRP A 84 -4.05 -8.42 -6.16
N MET A 85 -4.47 -9.66 -6.46
CA MET A 85 -5.01 -10.58 -5.47
C MET A 85 -3.98 -10.88 -4.36
N PHE A 86 -2.73 -11.15 -4.73
CA PHE A 86 -1.64 -11.31 -3.77
C PHE A 86 -1.46 -10.07 -2.89
N GLY A 87 -1.43 -8.88 -3.50
CA GLY A 87 -1.32 -7.61 -2.78
C GLY A 87 -2.47 -7.38 -1.79
N VAL A 88 -3.71 -7.69 -2.18
CA VAL A 88 -4.89 -7.59 -1.32
C VAL A 88 -4.76 -8.53 -0.13
N LYS A 89 -4.43 -9.81 -0.36
CA LYS A 89 -4.27 -10.80 0.72
C LYS A 89 -3.20 -10.37 1.72
N VAL A 90 -2.03 -9.98 1.24
CA VAL A 90 -0.92 -9.54 2.10
C VAL A 90 -1.30 -8.28 2.87
N GLY A 91 -1.88 -7.28 2.19
CA GLY A 91 -2.30 -6.02 2.80
C GLY A 91 -3.33 -6.23 3.91
N LEU A 92 -4.35 -7.05 3.66
CA LEU A 92 -5.38 -7.37 4.66
C LEU A 92 -4.81 -8.15 5.85
N THR A 93 -3.92 -9.12 5.63
CA THR A 93 -3.27 -9.86 6.72
C THR A 93 -2.45 -8.92 7.60
N VAL A 94 -1.58 -8.10 7.00
CA VAL A 94 -0.75 -7.15 7.75
C VAL A 94 -1.63 -6.19 8.54
N MET A 95 -2.67 -5.63 7.92
CA MET A 95 -3.63 -4.75 8.60
C MET A 95 -4.32 -5.45 9.77
N ALA A 96 -4.74 -6.70 9.59
CA ALA A 96 -5.39 -7.48 10.65
C ALA A 96 -4.44 -7.69 11.84
N CYS A 97 -3.19 -8.09 11.58
CA CYS A 97 -2.18 -8.24 12.62
C CYS A 97 -1.94 -6.93 13.38
N VAL A 98 -1.74 -5.81 12.68
CA VAL A 98 -1.48 -4.50 13.33
C VAL A 98 -2.70 -4.07 14.15
N THR A 99 -3.91 -4.20 13.61
CA THR A 99 -5.15 -3.85 14.32
C THR A 99 -5.32 -4.67 15.59
N LEU A 100 -5.13 -5.99 15.51
CA LEU A 100 -5.29 -6.89 16.66
C LEU A 100 -4.25 -6.61 17.74
N ILE A 101 -2.99 -6.38 17.37
CA ILE A 101 -1.93 -6.01 18.32
C ILE A 101 -2.27 -4.67 18.99
N GLY A 102 -2.69 -3.67 18.21
CA GLY A 102 -3.07 -2.35 18.74
C GLY A 102 -4.22 -2.42 19.74
N LEU A 103 -5.27 -3.18 19.43
CA LEU A 103 -6.41 -3.38 20.34
C LEU A 103 -6.01 -4.17 21.59
N ALA A 104 -5.16 -5.20 21.46
CA ALA A 104 -4.68 -5.97 22.59
C ALA A 104 -3.92 -5.07 23.59
N VAL A 105 -3.06 -4.18 23.10
CA VAL A 105 -2.35 -3.21 23.96
C VAL A 105 -3.32 -2.31 24.70
N ARG A 106 -4.33 -1.76 24.02
CA ARG A 106 -5.32 -0.84 24.64
C ARG A 106 -6.18 -1.53 25.69
N VAL A 107 -6.56 -2.78 25.46
CA VAL A 107 -7.27 -3.59 26.47
C VAL A 107 -6.36 -3.88 27.67
N LEU A 108 -5.10 -4.22 27.45
CA LEU A 108 -4.13 -4.52 28.52
C LEU A 108 -3.80 -3.29 29.39
N VAL A 109 -3.76 -2.10 28.80
CA VAL A 109 -3.49 -0.83 29.51
C VAL A 109 -4.76 -0.28 30.19
N GLY A 110 -5.93 -0.89 29.96
CA GLY A 110 -7.19 -0.49 30.59
C GLY A 110 -7.87 0.72 29.95
N ASP A 111 -7.46 1.10 28.74
CA ASP A 111 -8.00 2.26 28.00
C ASP A 111 -9.44 1.98 27.47
N VAL A 112 -9.73 0.73 27.10
CA VAL A 112 -11.01 0.35 26.49
C VAL A 112 -11.51 -1.00 27.02
N TYR A 113 -12.82 -1.09 27.29
CA TYR A 113 -13.47 -2.36 27.62
C TYR A 113 -13.47 -3.33 26.42
N VAL A 114 -13.36 -4.63 26.69
CA VAL A 114 -13.28 -5.69 25.67
C VAL A 114 -14.41 -5.58 24.63
N GLY A 115 -15.65 -5.32 25.05
CA GLY A 115 -16.79 -5.17 24.13
C GLY A 115 -16.67 -3.99 23.17
N GLN A 116 -16.15 -2.85 23.64
CA GLN A 116 -15.91 -1.67 22.80
C GLN A 116 -14.71 -1.88 21.88
N ALA A 117 -13.67 -2.57 22.35
CA ALA A 117 -12.50 -2.93 21.54
C ALA A 117 -12.88 -3.83 20.36
N ILE A 118 -13.80 -4.78 20.55
CA ILE A 118 -14.33 -5.64 19.47
C ILE A 118 -15.07 -4.79 18.43
N GLY A 119 -15.98 -3.91 18.86
CA GLY A 119 -16.72 -3.04 17.94
C GLY A 119 -15.81 -2.11 17.13
N GLN A 120 -14.82 -1.49 17.79
CA GLN A 120 -13.82 -0.66 17.13
C GLN A 120 -12.96 -1.46 16.16
N GLY A 121 -12.56 -2.68 16.54
CA GLY A 121 -11.78 -3.56 15.68
C GLY A 121 -12.51 -3.95 14.40
N ILE A 122 -13.78 -4.33 14.50
CA ILE A 122 -14.59 -4.67 13.32
C ILE A 122 -14.73 -3.47 12.38
N ALA A 123 -15.06 -2.29 12.91
CA ALA A 123 -15.18 -1.07 12.12
C ALA A 123 -13.85 -0.68 11.45
N SER A 124 -12.75 -0.77 12.19
CA SER A 124 -11.38 -0.49 11.72
C SER A 124 -10.97 -1.42 10.59
N LEU A 125 -11.18 -2.73 10.76
CA LEU A 125 -10.86 -3.75 9.76
C LEU A 125 -11.70 -3.57 8.50
N PHE A 126 -12.99 -3.27 8.63
CA PHE A 126 -13.86 -3.05 7.47
C PHE A 126 -13.44 -1.81 6.67
N SER A 127 -13.30 -0.66 7.35
CA SER A 127 -12.87 0.60 6.73
C SER A 127 -11.49 0.48 6.08
N GLY A 128 -10.55 -0.13 6.79
CA GLY A 128 -9.20 -0.39 6.28
C GLY A 128 -9.22 -1.36 5.08
N ALA A 129 -10.06 -2.40 5.10
CA ALA A 129 -10.18 -3.33 3.99
C ALA A 129 -10.68 -2.64 2.71
N VAL A 130 -11.73 -1.83 2.81
CA VAL A 130 -12.24 -1.03 1.69
C VAL A 130 -11.15 -0.12 1.12
N THR A 131 -10.38 0.53 2.00
CA THR A 131 -9.29 1.42 1.61
C THR A 131 -8.15 0.69 0.90
N ILE A 132 -7.67 -0.43 1.45
CA ILE A 132 -6.60 -1.25 0.86
C ILE A 132 -7.02 -1.78 -0.51
N VAL A 133 -8.22 -2.37 -0.60
CA VAL A 133 -8.75 -2.90 -1.85
C VAL A 133 -8.90 -1.78 -2.88
N GLY A 134 -9.46 -0.64 -2.49
CA GLY A 134 -9.63 0.52 -3.37
C GLY A 134 -8.30 1.05 -3.92
N LEU A 135 -7.32 1.28 -3.05
CA LEU A 135 -6.00 1.78 -3.45
C LEU A 135 -5.26 0.79 -4.36
N LEU A 136 -5.27 -0.50 -4.03
CA LEU A 136 -4.65 -1.52 -4.87
C LEU A 136 -5.36 -1.64 -6.22
N THR A 137 -6.68 -1.47 -6.26
CA THR A 137 -7.46 -1.46 -7.49
C THR A 137 -7.10 -0.26 -8.37
N VAL A 138 -6.99 0.93 -7.78
CA VAL A 138 -6.56 2.14 -8.50
C VAL A 138 -5.13 1.99 -9.01
N ALA A 139 -4.21 1.45 -8.20
CA ALA A 139 -2.83 1.20 -8.61
C ALA A 139 -2.76 0.17 -9.76
N GLY A 140 -3.47 -0.95 -9.65
CA GLY A 140 -3.57 -1.98 -10.70
C GLY A 140 -4.14 -1.41 -11.99
N PHE A 141 -5.17 -0.58 -11.91
CA PHE A 141 -5.78 0.09 -13.04
C PHE A 141 -4.84 1.08 -13.75
N ILE A 142 -4.07 1.86 -12.98
CA ILE A 142 -3.05 2.76 -13.55
C ILE A 142 -1.96 1.94 -14.26
N LEU A 143 -1.50 0.84 -13.64
CA LEU A 143 -0.48 -0.04 -14.21
C LEU A 143 -0.95 -0.76 -15.48
N GLU A 144 -2.21 -1.22 -15.52
CA GLU A 144 -2.79 -1.91 -16.70
C GLU A 144 -2.79 -1.00 -17.94
N ARG A 145 -2.90 0.32 -17.75
CA ARG A 145 -2.93 1.30 -18.84
C ARG A 145 -1.56 1.78 -19.32
N GLN A 146 -0.48 1.32 -18.69
CA GLN A 146 0.87 1.65 -19.16
C GLN A 146 1.29 0.66 -20.25
N GLU A 147 1.82 1.17 -21.37
CA GLU A 147 2.32 0.34 -22.47
C GLU A 147 3.47 -0.58 -22.03
N LYS A 148 4.29 -0.11 -21.08
CA LYS A 148 5.39 -0.88 -20.48
C LYS A 148 5.00 -1.30 -19.09
N LYS A 149 4.79 -2.61 -18.92
CA LYS A 149 4.58 -3.20 -17.60
C LYS A 149 5.87 -3.12 -16.78
N PRO A 150 5.77 -3.01 -15.44
CA PRO A 150 6.95 -2.97 -14.58
C PRO A 150 7.87 -4.18 -14.77
N ASP A 151 9.18 -3.94 -14.69
CA ASP A 151 10.19 -4.98 -14.88
C ASP A 151 10.09 -6.15 -13.88
N PHE A 152 9.49 -5.95 -12.70
CA PHE A 152 9.29 -7.05 -11.75
C PHE A 152 8.25 -8.09 -12.23
N ILE A 153 7.34 -7.68 -13.12
CA ILE A 153 6.36 -8.57 -13.77
C ILE A 153 6.98 -9.18 -15.03
N ALA A 154 7.65 -8.35 -15.84
CA ALA A 154 8.23 -8.76 -17.12
C ALA A 154 9.52 -9.58 -16.98
N ARG A 155 10.31 -9.37 -15.92
CA ARG A 155 11.65 -9.96 -15.70
C ARG A 155 11.78 -10.53 -14.28
N TRP A 156 10.84 -11.41 -13.92
CA TRP A 156 10.89 -12.12 -12.65
C TRP A 156 12.09 -13.07 -12.59
N ARG A 157 12.59 -13.34 -11.37
CA ARG A 157 13.69 -14.29 -11.14
C ARG A 157 13.23 -15.35 -10.15
N VAL A 158 13.60 -16.60 -10.40
CA VAL A 158 13.26 -17.76 -9.56
C VAL A 158 13.63 -17.54 -8.09
N LYS A 159 14.78 -16.91 -7.82
CA LYS A 159 15.25 -16.60 -6.46
C LYS A 159 14.37 -15.61 -5.67
N ASP A 160 13.53 -14.84 -6.36
CA ASP A 160 12.60 -13.89 -5.74
C ASP A 160 11.23 -14.54 -5.47
N LEU A 161 11.03 -15.83 -5.81
CA LEU A 161 9.74 -16.51 -5.65
C LEU A 161 9.36 -16.83 -4.20
N GLY A 162 10.32 -16.87 -3.27
CA GLY A 162 10.05 -17.21 -1.86
C GLY A 162 9.07 -16.25 -1.16
N MET A 163 8.92 -15.03 -1.67
CA MET A 163 7.89 -14.10 -1.15
C MET A 163 6.45 -14.50 -1.53
N PHE A 164 6.27 -15.30 -2.60
CA PHE A 164 4.95 -15.80 -3.02
C PHE A 164 4.54 -17.07 -2.31
N GLU A 165 5.49 -17.90 -1.84
CA GLU A 165 5.20 -19.05 -0.96
C GLU A 165 4.46 -18.59 0.30
N LEU A 166 4.87 -17.45 0.86
CA LEU A 166 4.22 -16.83 2.01
C LEU A 166 2.77 -16.37 1.70
N GLY A 167 2.47 -16.05 0.44
CA GLY A 167 1.12 -15.67 -0.02
C GLY A 167 0.19 -16.83 -0.31
N GLY A 168 0.76 -17.97 -0.75
CA GLY A 168 0.03 -19.20 -1.07
C GLY A 168 -0.62 -19.85 0.16
N ASP A 169 0.00 -19.69 1.33
CA ASP A 169 -0.54 -20.17 2.62
C ASP A 169 -1.79 -19.42 3.10
N PHE A 170 -2.17 -18.30 2.45
CA PHE A 170 -3.40 -17.54 2.70
C PHE A 170 -4.53 -17.94 1.72
N ASP A 171 -4.64 -19.22 1.40
CA ASP A 171 -5.79 -19.76 0.68
C ASP A 171 -6.99 -19.94 1.64
N ALA A 172 -8.13 -19.34 1.30
CA ALA A 172 -9.33 -19.37 2.13
C ALA A 172 -9.87 -20.79 2.31
N GLU A 173 -9.69 -21.66 1.31
CA GLU A 173 -10.10 -23.07 1.35
C GLU A 173 -9.23 -23.88 2.32
N GLN A 174 -7.90 -23.69 2.27
CA GLN A 174 -7.00 -24.33 3.22
C GLN A 174 -7.22 -23.82 4.65
N TRP A 175 -7.48 -22.52 4.83
CA TRP A 175 -7.83 -21.94 6.12
C TRP A 175 -9.17 -22.46 6.65
N GLY A 176 -10.19 -22.56 5.80
CA GLY A 176 -11.48 -23.16 6.14
C GLY A 176 -11.34 -24.63 6.56
N GLN A 177 -10.51 -25.39 5.86
CA GLN A 177 -10.19 -26.78 6.23
C GLN A 177 -9.42 -26.86 7.57
N LYS A 178 -8.45 -25.98 7.82
CA LYS A 178 -7.71 -25.92 9.09
C LYS A 178 -8.62 -25.56 10.27
N LEU A 179 -9.53 -24.60 10.08
CA LEU A 179 -10.56 -24.23 11.06
C LEU A 179 -11.51 -25.40 11.33
N ALA A 180 -11.99 -26.08 10.28
CA ALA A 180 -12.88 -27.22 10.40
C ALA A 180 -12.23 -28.43 11.09
N ARG A 181 -10.91 -28.60 10.96
CA ARG A 181 -10.14 -29.70 11.57
C ARG A 181 -9.64 -29.39 12.99
N GLY A 182 -9.81 -28.16 13.49
CA GLY A 182 -9.33 -27.78 14.83
C GLY A 182 -7.80 -27.78 14.97
N ASP A 183 -7.08 -27.75 13.84
CA ASP A 183 -5.64 -28.01 13.75
C ASP A 183 -4.81 -26.73 13.98
N TRP A 184 -5.21 -25.89 14.95
CA TRP A 184 -4.54 -24.61 15.24
C TRP A 184 -3.17 -24.79 15.91
N SER A 185 -2.92 -25.96 16.51
CA SER A 185 -1.74 -26.24 17.34
C SER A 185 -0.85 -27.36 16.82
N SER A 186 -1.17 -27.99 15.67
CA SER A 186 -0.33 -29.08 15.16
C SER A 186 0.97 -28.52 14.57
N SER A 187 1.94 -28.42 15.46
CA SER A 187 3.38 -28.41 15.21
C SER A 187 3.80 -29.73 14.56
N LYS A 188 3.26 -30.08 13.39
CA LYS A 188 3.78 -31.17 12.56
C LYS A 188 4.80 -30.58 11.60
N ALA A 189 6.06 -30.87 11.93
CA ALA A 189 7.28 -30.43 11.27
C ALA A 189 7.46 -28.89 11.25
N LYS A 190 7.85 -28.32 12.39
CA LYS A 190 8.72 -27.14 12.31
C LYS A 190 9.97 -27.60 11.54
N PRO A 191 10.27 -27.08 10.33
CA PRO A 191 11.59 -27.29 9.77
C PRO A 191 12.59 -26.83 10.82
N GLU A 192 13.68 -27.58 11.03
CA GLU A 192 14.74 -27.18 11.96
C GLU A 192 15.04 -25.69 11.73
N SER A 193 14.93 -24.90 12.79
CA SER A 193 15.14 -23.46 12.72
C SER A 193 16.54 -23.25 12.15
N LYS A 194 16.60 -22.74 10.91
CA LYS A 194 17.89 -22.49 10.24
C LYS A 194 18.77 -21.67 11.19
N PRO A 195 20.09 -21.95 11.27
CA PRO A 195 20.99 -21.14 12.07
C PRO A 195 20.99 -19.68 11.55
N GLY A 196 21.19 -18.72 12.46
CA GLY A 196 21.06 -17.27 12.17
C GLY A 196 21.74 -16.76 10.89
N PRO A 197 22.94 -17.24 10.50
CA PRO A 197 23.57 -16.87 9.24
C PRO A 197 22.81 -17.34 7.98
N GLU A 198 22.21 -18.54 8.03
CA GLU A 198 21.44 -19.10 6.93
C GLU A 198 20.04 -18.46 6.84
N VAL A 199 19.44 -18.11 7.98
CA VAL A 199 18.24 -17.26 8.01
C VAL A 199 18.53 -15.93 7.32
N ARG A 200 19.63 -15.25 7.67
CA ARG A 200 20.02 -13.97 7.04
C ARG A 200 20.23 -14.11 5.54
N LYS A 201 20.96 -15.14 5.07
CA LYS A 201 21.16 -15.40 3.64
C LYS A 201 19.86 -15.73 2.90
N SER A 202 18.98 -16.53 3.49
CA SER A 202 17.68 -16.85 2.87
C SER A 202 16.69 -15.68 2.91
N ALA A 203 16.86 -14.75 3.84
CA ALA A 203 16.09 -13.51 3.95
C ALA A 203 16.70 -12.33 3.16
N GLU A 204 17.80 -12.53 2.41
CA GLU A 204 18.36 -11.51 1.53
C GLU A 204 17.44 -11.28 0.34
N MET A 205 16.42 -10.44 0.57
CA MET A 205 15.56 -9.91 -0.48
C MET A 205 16.41 -9.18 -1.53
N SER A 206 16.05 -9.37 -2.79
CA SER A 206 16.63 -8.58 -3.87
C SER A 206 16.43 -7.07 -3.68
N PRO A 207 17.27 -6.24 -4.33
CA PRO A 207 17.11 -4.78 -4.26
C PRO A 207 15.70 -4.30 -4.64
N VAL A 208 15.06 -4.98 -5.58
CA VAL A 208 13.68 -4.73 -6.03
C VAL A 208 12.67 -5.16 -4.98
N ALA A 209 12.74 -6.41 -4.48
CA ALA A 209 11.83 -6.90 -3.44
C ALA A 209 11.91 -6.03 -2.16
N ARG A 210 13.12 -5.60 -1.78
CA ARG A 210 13.34 -4.68 -0.66
C ARG A 210 12.73 -3.29 -0.91
N ALA A 211 12.75 -2.81 -2.16
CA ALA A 211 12.13 -1.54 -2.53
C ALA A 211 10.60 -1.65 -2.44
N VAL A 212 10.01 -2.72 -2.96
CA VAL A 212 8.57 -2.99 -2.87
C VAL A 212 8.12 -3.11 -1.42
N ALA A 213 8.83 -3.91 -0.60
CA ALA A 213 8.51 -4.04 0.82
C ALA A 213 8.61 -2.71 1.58
N SER A 214 9.63 -1.89 1.28
CA SER A 214 9.77 -0.54 1.83
C SER A 214 8.63 0.38 1.40
N ALA A 215 8.25 0.38 0.12
CA ALA A 215 7.13 1.15 -0.40
C ALA A 215 5.80 0.77 0.29
N ILE A 216 5.55 -0.53 0.47
CA ILE A 216 4.36 -1.03 1.19
C ILE A 216 4.38 -0.54 2.64
N GLY A 217 5.52 -0.71 3.34
CA GLY A 217 5.65 -0.27 4.73
C GLY A 217 5.40 1.24 4.90
N TRP A 218 6.03 2.07 4.07
CA TRP A 218 5.83 3.52 4.11
C TRP A 218 4.44 3.95 3.63
N ALA A 219 3.80 3.21 2.72
CA ALA A 219 2.42 3.48 2.32
C ALA A 219 1.46 3.22 3.48
N VAL A 220 1.65 2.12 4.23
CA VAL A 220 0.88 1.84 5.45
C VAL A 220 1.08 2.95 6.49
N VAL A 221 2.33 3.37 6.73
CA VAL A 221 2.64 4.48 7.65
C VAL A 221 2.01 5.79 7.19
N LEU A 222 2.10 6.12 5.90
CA LEU A 222 1.50 7.33 5.32
C LEU A 222 -0.01 7.32 5.51
N LEU A 223 -0.68 6.23 5.14
CA LEU A 223 -2.13 6.12 5.24
C LEU A 223 -2.60 6.18 6.70
N TRP A 224 -1.85 5.56 7.62
CA TRP A 224 -2.11 5.68 9.06
C TRP A 224 -1.91 7.12 9.54
N TRP A 225 -0.80 7.76 9.18
CA TRP A 225 -0.47 9.14 9.56
C TRP A 225 -1.51 10.15 9.07
N THR A 226 -2.03 9.98 7.85
CA THR A 226 -3.09 10.84 7.30
C THR A 226 -4.50 10.48 7.78
N GLY A 227 -4.65 9.43 8.60
CA GLY A 227 -5.94 8.93 9.08
C GLY A 227 -6.80 8.23 8.01
N LEU A 228 -6.22 7.92 6.84
CA LEU A 228 -6.88 7.14 5.78
C LEU A 228 -6.93 5.66 6.14
N LEU A 229 -5.95 5.18 6.90
CA LEU A 229 -5.93 3.82 7.45
C LEU A 229 -6.27 3.91 8.95
N GLN A 230 -7.53 3.60 9.28
CA GLN A 230 -8.03 3.64 10.66
C GLN A 230 -7.74 2.34 11.41
N VAL A 231 -6.46 1.95 11.51
CA VAL A 231 -6.06 0.75 12.27
C VAL A 231 -6.05 1.08 13.76
N ALA A 232 -7.21 0.91 14.41
CA ALA A 232 -7.52 1.36 15.77
C ALA A 232 -7.33 2.89 15.94
N PRO A 233 -8.04 3.57 16.86
CA PRO A 233 -7.78 4.97 17.17
C PRO A 233 -6.51 5.06 18.03
N ILE A 234 -5.37 4.63 17.49
CA ILE A 234 -4.05 4.90 18.06
C ILE A 234 -3.57 6.14 17.33
N ARG A 235 -4.02 7.31 17.78
CA ARG A 235 -3.39 8.56 17.36
C ARG A 235 -2.20 8.82 18.28
N PRO A 236 -1.14 9.49 17.79
CA PRO A 236 -0.01 9.83 18.66
C PRO A 236 -0.43 10.68 19.87
N GLU A 237 -1.48 11.49 19.73
CA GLU A 237 -2.08 12.26 20.82
C GLU A 237 -2.83 11.41 21.86
N ASP A 238 -3.35 10.23 21.48
CA ASP A 238 -4.10 9.32 22.36
C ASP A 238 -3.18 8.34 23.10
N LEU A 239 -1.90 8.24 22.68
CA LEU A 239 -0.92 7.28 23.21
C LEU A 239 -0.36 7.65 24.59
N ALA A 240 -0.53 8.89 25.05
CA ALA A 240 0.14 9.37 26.26
C ALA A 240 -0.82 10.13 27.18
N GLY A 241 -1.04 9.58 28.37
CA GLY A 241 -1.75 10.27 29.46
C GLY A 241 -0.84 11.21 30.26
N VAL A 242 -1.36 11.71 31.38
CA VAL A 242 -0.55 12.47 32.35
C VAL A 242 0.42 11.51 33.04
N VAL A 243 1.72 11.70 32.81
CA VAL A 243 2.79 10.94 33.47
C VAL A 243 3.70 11.95 34.17
N ASP A 244 4.05 11.71 35.42
CA ASP A 244 4.94 12.61 36.19
C ASP A 244 4.42 14.06 36.28
N GLY A 245 3.09 14.26 36.25
CA GLY A 245 2.46 15.59 36.26
C GLY A 245 2.53 16.35 34.93
N LEU A 246 3.08 15.74 33.87
CA LEU A 246 3.16 16.29 32.52
C LEU A 246 2.12 15.63 31.62
N ASP A 247 1.35 16.46 30.92
CA ASP A 247 0.38 16.03 29.91
C ASP A 247 1.08 15.77 28.56
N TYR A 248 1.56 14.54 28.37
CA TYR A 248 2.24 14.14 27.15
C TYR A 248 1.30 14.10 25.94
N GLY A 249 -0.01 13.89 26.14
CA GLY A 249 -1.01 13.91 25.07
C GLY A 249 -1.10 15.28 24.41
N ARG A 250 -1.14 16.35 25.23
CA ARG A 250 -1.08 17.72 24.72
C ARG A 250 0.22 18.01 23.96
N ILE A 251 1.37 17.63 24.53
CA ILE A 251 2.69 17.86 23.92
C ILE A 251 2.79 17.14 22.57
N LEU A 252 2.38 15.87 22.52
CA LEU A 252 2.36 15.09 21.28
C LEU A 252 1.38 15.67 20.26
N GLY A 253 0.19 16.13 20.69
CA GLY A 253 -0.78 16.76 19.79
C GLY A 253 -0.30 18.08 19.17
N GLU A 254 0.49 18.89 19.89
CA GLU A 254 1.15 20.08 19.35
C GLU A 254 2.24 19.69 18.34
N MET A 255 3.04 18.67 18.66
CA MET A 255 4.07 18.17 17.76
C MET A 255 3.51 17.56 16.48
N VAL A 256 2.48 16.72 16.58
CA VAL A 256 1.82 16.09 15.42
C VAL A 256 1.28 17.17 14.49
N ARG A 257 0.61 18.20 15.02
CA ARG A 257 0.11 19.32 14.21
C ARG A 257 1.23 20.04 13.45
N ALA A 258 2.35 20.31 14.11
CA ALA A 258 3.50 20.96 13.46
C ALA A 258 4.21 20.04 12.44
N ALA A 259 4.31 18.75 12.75
CA ALA A 259 4.99 17.75 11.93
C ALA A 259 4.10 17.11 10.85
N TYR A 260 2.79 17.36 10.85
CA TYR A 260 1.82 16.66 10.01
C TYR A 260 2.22 16.67 8.54
N TRP A 261 2.36 17.86 7.95
CA TRP A 261 2.70 18.03 6.55
C TRP A 261 4.13 17.59 6.20
N PRO A 262 5.17 17.96 6.97
CA PRO A 262 6.53 17.45 6.74
C PRO A 262 6.63 15.93 6.74
N VAL A 263 6.00 15.25 7.70
CA VAL A 263 6.02 13.78 7.81
C VAL A 263 5.22 13.13 6.70
N ALA A 264 4.04 13.66 6.37
CA ALA A 264 3.24 13.17 5.24
C ALA A 264 3.97 13.30 3.91
N LEU A 265 4.61 14.45 3.66
CA LEU A 265 5.42 14.69 2.47
C LEU A 265 6.62 13.74 2.42
N PHE A 266 7.34 13.59 3.53
CA PHE A 266 8.47 12.66 3.63
C PHE A 266 8.04 11.23 3.27
N ALA A 267 6.96 10.75 3.88
CA ALA A 267 6.46 9.40 3.65
C ALA A 267 5.95 9.21 2.20
N ALA A 268 5.23 10.18 1.64
CA ALA A 268 4.78 10.15 0.25
C ALA A 268 5.96 10.14 -0.74
N CYS A 269 6.95 11.00 -0.54
CA CYS A 269 8.19 11.00 -1.34
C CYS A 269 8.95 9.68 -1.20
N ARG A 270 8.97 9.09 0.00
CA ARG A 270 9.63 7.80 0.25
C ARG A 270 8.95 6.66 -0.50
N VAL A 271 7.62 6.58 -0.45
CA VAL A 271 6.84 5.61 -1.24
C VAL A 271 7.11 5.79 -2.73
N GLY A 272 7.01 7.01 -3.25
CA GLY A 272 7.26 7.29 -4.67
C GLY A 272 8.67 6.91 -5.12
N PHE A 273 9.69 7.22 -4.31
CA PHE A 273 11.07 6.84 -4.58
C PHE A 273 11.26 5.31 -4.57
N ASP A 274 10.70 4.61 -3.59
CA ASP A 274 10.83 3.17 -3.49
C ASP A 274 10.10 2.45 -4.64
N LEU A 275 8.95 2.96 -5.10
CA LEU A 275 8.27 2.49 -6.32
C LEU A 275 9.10 2.73 -7.58
N MET A 276 9.69 3.92 -7.73
CA MET A 276 10.59 4.23 -8.84
C MET A 276 11.82 3.30 -8.84
N ARG A 277 12.37 2.99 -7.66
CA ARG A 277 13.49 2.06 -7.51
C ARG A 277 13.10 0.63 -7.85
N ALA A 278 11.89 0.21 -7.48
CA ALA A 278 11.35 -1.10 -7.86
C ALA A 278 11.17 -1.21 -9.37
N ALA A 279 10.68 -0.16 -10.03
CA ALA A 279 10.47 -0.11 -11.48
C ALA A 279 11.79 -0.07 -12.28
N SER A 280 12.82 0.61 -11.75
CA SER A 280 14.12 0.81 -12.44
C SER A 280 15.15 -0.30 -12.20
N GLY A 281 14.80 -1.39 -11.51
CA GLY A 281 15.67 -2.56 -11.36
C GLY A 281 16.82 -2.39 -10.35
N GLY A 282 16.78 -1.38 -9.48
CA GLY A 282 17.68 -1.28 -8.31
C GLY A 282 19.10 -0.77 -8.61
N ASN A 283 19.23 0.34 -9.34
CA ASN A 283 20.52 1.03 -9.52
C ASN A 283 21.12 1.42 -8.15
N VAL A 284 22.33 0.92 -7.85
CA VAL A 284 23.00 1.07 -6.56
C VAL A 284 23.26 2.54 -6.24
N ARG A 285 23.67 3.34 -7.22
CA ARG A 285 23.98 4.76 -7.02
C ARG A 285 22.72 5.60 -6.76
N LEU A 286 21.65 5.33 -7.49
CA LEU A 286 20.35 5.98 -7.26
C LEU A 286 19.82 5.64 -5.87
N THR A 287 19.95 4.38 -5.47
CA THR A 287 19.56 3.90 -4.13
C THR A 287 20.36 4.59 -3.04
N ALA A 288 21.68 4.68 -3.20
CA ALA A 288 22.56 5.36 -2.25
C ALA A 288 22.24 6.85 -2.13
N LEU A 289 21.95 7.53 -3.25
CA LEU A 289 21.56 8.93 -3.26
C LEU A 289 20.23 9.15 -2.51
N GLY A 290 19.23 8.31 -2.77
CA GLY A 290 17.97 8.34 -2.02
C GLY A 290 18.18 8.09 -0.53
N ASP A 291 18.91 7.03 -0.15
CA ASP A 291 19.21 6.74 1.26
C ASP A 291 19.89 7.93 1.96
N LEU A 292 20.76 8.67 1.25
CA LEU A 292 21.39 9.88 1.78
C LEU A 292 20.38 11.02 1.97
N VAL A 293 19.56 11.33 0.96
CA VAL A 293 18.56 12.41 1.02
C VAL A 293 17.53 12.14 2.11
N PHE A 294 16.98 10.92 2.18
CA PHE A 294 16.02 10.55 3.22
C PHE A 294 16.67 10.48 4.60
N GLY A 295 17.95 10.08 4.69
CA GLY A 295 18.72 10.13 5.94
C GLY A 295 18.90 11.56 6.44
N ILE A 296 19.23 12.50 5.55
CA ILE A 296 19.36 13.93 5.89
C ILE A 296 18.01 14.47 6.39
N ALA A 297 16.91 14.18 5.69
CA ALA A 297 15.60 14.67 6.09
C ALA A 297 15.13 14.05 7.43
N ALA A 298 15.42 12.77 7.67
CA ALA A 298 15.14 12.12 8.95
C ALA A 298 16.00 12.72 10.09
N ALA A 299 17.29 12.94 9.85
CA ALA A 299 18.19 13.59 10.79
C ALA A 299 17.73 15.02 11.12
N TRP A 300 17.27 15.77 10.12
CA TRP A 300 16.66 17.09 10.32
C TRP A 300 15.41 17.02 11.21
N GLY A 301 14.53 16.05 10.95
CA GLY A 301 13.35 15.82 11.81
C GLY A 301 13.73 15.54 13.26
N LEU A 302 14.77 14.73 13.49
CA LEU A 302 15.28 14.42 14.83
C LEU A 302 15.92 15.65 15.51
N LEU A 303 16.64 16.49 14.76
CA LEU A 303 17.15 17.77 15.27
C LEU A 303 16.01 18.72 15.62
N TRP A 304 14.93 18.72 14.84
CA TRP A 304 13.72 19.48 15.18
C TRP A 304 13.08 18.99 16.48
N VAL A 305 12.95 17.67 16.65
CA VAL A 305 12.50 17.09 17.93
C VAL A 305 13.40 17.54 19.08
N TRP A 306 14.72 17.51 18.90
CA TRP A 306 15.70 17.82 19.92
C TRP A 306 15.76 19.30 20.32
N PHE A 307 15.68 20.24 19.36
CA PHE A 307 15.93 21.66 19.62
C PHE A 307 14.66 22.51 19.66
N TRP A 308 13.68 22.24 18.81
CA TRP A 308 12.59 23.20 18.52
C TRP A 308 11.19 22.66 18.82
N SER A 309 11.04 21.37 19.10
CA SER A 309 9.72 20.78 19.37
C SER A 309 9.24 21.03 20.80
N ALA A 310 7.95 20.79 21.05
CA ALA A 310 7.37 20.86 22.39
C ALA A 310 7.97 19.83 23.37
N LEU A 311 8.62 18.76 22.88
CA LEU A 311 9.38 17.81 23.71
C LEU A 311 10.78 18.31 24.08
N SER A 312 11.34 19.29 23.37
CA SER A 312 12.71 19.78 23.56
C SER A 312 13.03 20.11 25.02
N PRO A 313 12.21 20.89 25.77
CA PRO A 313 12.52 21.20 27.17
C PRO A 313 12.62 19.99 28.10
N LEU A 314 11.99 18.87 27.74
CA LEU A 314 11.98 17.65 28.54
C LEU A 314 13.20 16.76 28.25
N ILE A 315 13.58 16.65 26.98
CA ILE A 315 14.59 15.70 26.52
C ILE A 315 15.98 16.33 26.33
N TRP A 316 16.06 17.64 26.11
CA TRP A 316 17.30 18.31 25.78
C TRP A 316 18.25 18.36 26.98
N VAL A 317 19.53 18.12 26.71
CA VAL A 317 20.63 18.21 27.67
C VAL A 317 21.77 19.00 27.06
N GLY A 318 22.30 19.97 27.82
CA GLY A 318 23.36 20.87 27.35
C GLY A 318 24.75 20.25 27.38
N THR A 319 24.96 19.20 28.18
CA THR A 319 26.27 18.57 28.36
C THR A 319 26.20 17.04 28.34
N VAL A 320 27.33 16.40 28.00
CA VAL A 320 27.48 14.95 28.06
C VAL A 320 27.36 14.43 29.50
N THR A 321 27.81 15.21 30.49
CA THR A 321 27.68 14.87 31.91
C THR A 321 26.21 14.78 32.33
N ASP A 322 25.38 15.74 31.94
CA ASP A 322 23.94 15.72 32.25
C ASP A 322 23.23 14.54 31.58
N PHE A 323 23.63 14.22 30.34
CA PHE A 323 23.14 13.05 29.63
C PHE A 323 23.45 11.75 30.40
N VAL A 324 24.73 11.54 30.77
CA VAL A 324 25.17 10.34 31.48
C VAL A 324 24.49 10.22 32.83
N GLU A 325 24.30 11.34 33.54
CA GLU A 325 23.65 11.35 34.84
C GLU A 325 22.18 10.94 34.74
N ARG A 326 21.42 11.50 33.78
CA ARG A 326 20.04 11.08 33.51
C ARG A 326 19.95 9.59 33.18
N VAL A 327 20.86 9.07 32.35
CA VAL A 327 20.91 7.64 32.00
C VAL A 327 21.26 6.75 33.20
N ARG A 328 22.18 7.17 34.07
CA ARG A 328 22.52 6.45 35.30
C ARG A 328 21.34 6.38 36.26
N VAL A 329 20.64 7.50 36.45
CA VAL A 329 19.42 7.57 37.29
C VAL A 329 18.33 6.64 36.72
N LEU A 330 18.15 6.62 35.39
CA LEU A 330 17.21 5.70 34.73
C LEU A 330 17.55 4.22 35.00
N ILE A 331 18.83 3.85 35.00
CA ILE A 331 19.29 2.47 35.20
C ILE A 331 19.27 2.08 36.69
N GLY A 332 19.50 3.02 37.60
CA GLY A 332 19.53 2.80 39.05
C GLY A 332 18.17 2.77 39.75
N ARG A 333 17.06 2.81 39.01
CA ARG A 333 15.71 3.06 39.54
C ARG A 333 15.20 2.08 40.59
N SER A 334 14.57 2.65 41.64
CA SER A 334 13.62 1.98 42.53
C SER A 334 12.26 2.69 42.50
N GLY A 335 11.28 2.12 41.78
CA GLY A 335 9.83 2.37 41.94
C GLY A 335 9.27 3.77 41.59
N ASP A 336 9.73 4.84 42.24
CA ASP A 336 8.96 6.09 42.44
C ASP A 336 9.62 7.36 41.83
N ASP A 337 10.67 7.23 41.01
CA ASP A 337 11.44 8.38 40.50
C ASP A 337 10.84 9.07 39.25
N VAL A 338 10.38 10.32 39.44
CA VAL A 338 9.86 11.28 38.45
C VAL A 338 10.86 11.52 37.28
N GLY A 339 10.40 11.54 36.04
CA GLY A 339 11.19 11.93 34.85
C GLY A 339 11.69 10.77 33.98
N GLY A 340 11.13 9.58 34.14
CA GLY A 340 11.56 8.38 33.43
C GLY A 340 11.27 8.36 31.96
N VAL A 341 10.07 8.75 31.61
CA VAL A 341 9.63 8.82 30.22
C VAL A 341 10.47 9.83 29.45
N ALA A 342 10.71 11.02 30.02
CA ALA A 342 11.55 12.05 29.40
C ALA A 342 12.99 11.56 29.13
N THR A 343 13.58 10.81 30.07
CA THR A 343 14.92 10.24 29.89
C THR A 343 14.94 9.15 28.82
N ILE A 344 13.92 8.28 28.77
CA ILE A 344 13.79 7.27 27.72
C ILE A 344 13.66 7.94 26.35
N LEU A 345 12.80 8.95 26.22
CA LEU A 345 12.62 9.71 24.98
C LEU A 345 13.92 10.40 24.54
N MET A 346 14.66 11.01 25.47
CA MET A 346 16.00 11.57 25.20
C MET A 346 16.94 10.52 24.60
N VAL A 347 17.06 9.35 25.24
CA VAL A 347 17.92 8.26 24.77
C VAL A 347 17.49 7.78 23.37
N VAL A 348 16.18 7.64 23.13
CA VAL A 348 15.64 7.23 21.84
C VAL A 348 16.00 8.24 20.74
N VAL A 349 15.83 9.55 20.99
CA VAL A 349 16.14 10.59 19.99
C VAL A 349 17.64 10.63 19.67
N VAL A 350 18.50 10.55 20.68
CA VAL A 350 19.97 10.52 20.48
C VAL A 350 20.39 9.29 19.67
N TRP A 351 19.88 8.11 20.02
CA TRP A 351 20.21 6.88 19.29
C TRP A 351 19.64 6.86 17.88
N ALA A 352 18.41 7.35 17.68
CA ALA A 352 17.84 7.49 16.36
C ALA A 352 18.69 8.41 15.47
N PHE A 353 19.18 9.52 16.02
CA PHE A 353 20.04 10.45 15.28
C PHE A 353 21.38 9.79 14.91
N ALA A 354 22.03 9.11 15.87
CA ALA A 354 23.25 8.36 15.60
C ALA A 354 23.06 7.28 14.53
N ALA A 355 21.91 6.57 14.55
CA ALA A 355 21.58 5.57 13.54
C ALA A 355 21.41 6.19 12.15
N GLU A 356 20.79 7.37 12.03
CA GLU A 356 20.68 8.09 10.76
C GLU A 356 22.04 8.58 10.25
N VAL A 357 22.92 9.07 11.13
CA VAL A 357 24.30 9.44 10.76
C VAL A 357 25.06 8.23 10.18
N VAL A 358 25.00 7.08 10.85
CA VAL A 358 25.63 5.85 10.34
C VAL A 358 25.03 5.43 9.00
N ARG A 359 23.71 5.54 8.83
CA ARG A 359 23.03 5.22 7.57
C ARG A 359 23.50 6.15 6.44
N MET A 360 23.61 7.45 6.71
CA MET A 360 24.10 8.45 5.77
C MET A 360 25.56 8.19 5.37
N VAL A 361 26.44 7.88 6.32
CA VAL A 361 27.85 7.54 6.05
C VAL A 361 27.94 6.30 5.16
N ARG A 362 27.17 5.26 5.45
CA ARG A 362 27.10 4.05 4.60
C ARG A 362 26.53 4.33 3.21
N ALA A 363 25.57 5.24 3.10
CA ALA A 363 25.01 5.66 1.82
C ALA A 363 26.04 6.43 0.98
N ALA A 364 26.74 7.40 1.60
CA ALA A 364 27.80 8.16 0.96
C ALA A 364 28.95 7.24 0.47
N ALA A 365 29.37 6.28 1.31
CA ALA A 365 30.39 5.30 0.93
C ALA A 365 29.96 4.47 -0.29
N ARG A 366 28.71 3.97 -0.32
CA ARG A 366 28.16 3.24 -1.47
C ARG A 366 28.09 4.09 -2.75
N LEU A 367 27.85 5.40 -2.61
CA LEU A 367 27.79 6.33 -3.74
C LEU A 367 29.17 6.51 -4.39
N VAL A 368 30.23 6.57 -3.58
CA VAL A 368 31.62 6.69 -4.03
C VAL A 368 32.14 5.37 -4.61
N VAL A 369 31.91 4.24 -3.91
CA VAL A 369 32.48 2.93 -4.29
C VAL A 369 31.68 2.25 -5.41
N GLY A 370 30.40 2.58 -5.57
CA GLY A 370 29.53 2.03 -6.61
C GLY A 370 29.11 0.58 -6.40
N ARG A 371 29.32 0.02 -5.21
CA ARG A 371 28.89 -1.33 -4.79
C ARG A 371 28.38 -1.30 -3.36
#